data_AF-A0A931TQC5-F1
#
_entry.id   AF-A0A931TQC5-F1
#
_cell.length_a   1.000
_cell.length_b   1.000
_cell.length_c   1.000
_cell.angle_alpha   90.00
_cell.angle_beta   90.00
_cell.angle_gamma   90.00
#
_symmetry.space_group_name_H-M   'P 1'
#
loop_
_entity.id
_entity.type
_entity.pdbx_description
1 polymer ?
#
loop_
_entity_poly.entity_id
_entity_poly.type
_entity_poly.pdbx_seq_one_letter_code
_entity_poly.pdbx_strand_id
1 'polypeptide(L)' 'MNKKEKTYDAVKMMREIRDKISQETQNMTFEQLKAYINKKLTKNTTKLVGQK' A
#
# COMPACT_ATOMS: atom_id res chain seq x y z
N MET A 1 -16.54 -27.94 18.49
CA MET A 1 -15.44 -27.08 18.96
C MET A 1 -15.00 -26.14 17.83
N ASN A 2 -15.21 -24.83 18.04
CA ASN A 2 -14.60 -23.64 17.42
C ASN A 2 -13.95 -23.74 16.02
N LYS A 3 -14.74 -23.56 14.96
CA LYS A 3 -14.23 -22.93 13.73
C LYS A 3 -14.25 -21.42 13.91
N LYS A 4 -13.16 -20.85 14.45
CA LYS A 4 -12.91 -19.41 14.34
C LYS A 4 -12.44 -19.12 12.91
N GLU A 5 -13.37 -19.16 11.96
CA GLU A 5 -13.12 -18.61 10.62
C GLU A 5 -12.92 -17.11 10.82
N LYS A 6 -11.66 -16.65 10.73
CA LYS A 6 -11.36 -15.22 10.68
C LYS A 6 -12.03 -14.71 9.41
N THR A 7 -13.07 -13.90 9.55
CA THR A 7 -13.74 -13.20 8.45
C THR A 7 -12.75 -12.21 7.85
N TYR A 8 -11.89 -12.69 6.96
CA TYR A 8 -10.92 -11.86 6.26
C TYR A 8 -11.66 -11.09 5.18
N ASP A 9 -11.96 -9.83 5.47
CA ASP A 9 -12.56 -8.92 4.51
C ASP A 9 -11.44 -8.25 3.69
N ALA A 10 -11.18 -8.82 2.51
CA ALA A 10 -10.20 -8.31 1.56
C ALA A 10 -10.56 -6.89 1.08
N VAL A 11 -11.86 -6.57 0.96
CA VAL A 11 -12.33 -5.25 0.53
C VAL A 11 -12.06 -4.21 1.61
N LYS A 12 -12.36 -4.55 2.87
CA LYS A 12 -12.02 -3.70 4.02
C LYS A 12 -10.52 -3.45 4.10
N MET A 13 -9.69 -4.48 3.93
CA MET A 13 -8.25 -4.30 3.91
C MET A 13 -7.81 -3.34 2.78
N MET A 14 -8.31 -3.53 1.57
CA MET A 14 -7.94 -2.64 0.45
C MET A 14 -8.39 -1.19 0.68
N ARG A 15 -9.58 -0.99 1.28
CA ARG A 15 -10.06 0.34 1.67
C ARG A 15 -9.13 0.98 2.70
N GLU A 16 -8.79 0.27 3.77
CA GLU A 16 -7.89 0.77 4.82
C GLU A 16 -6.50 1.12 4.27
N ILE A 17 -5.94 0.28 3.38
CA ILE A 17 -4.65 0.55 2.74
C ILE A 17 -4.71 1.83 1.90
N ARG A 18 -5.76 1.98 1.07
CA ARG A 18 -5.95 3.17 0.24
C ARG A 18 -6.10 4.41 1.13
N ASP A 19 -6.97 4.36 2.14
CA ASP A 19 -7.26 5.49 3.00
C ASP A 19 -6.01 5.91 3.79
N LYS A 20 -5.18 4.95 4.22
CA LYS A 20 -3.88 5.22 4.84
C LYS A 20 -2.91 5.92 3.88
N ILE A 21 -2.79 5.44 2.64
CA ILE A 21 -1.93 6.09 1.63
C ILE A 21 -2.44 7.52 1.36
N SER A 22 -3.75 7.71 1.24
CA SER A 22 -4.34 9.03 1.06
C SER A 22 -4.00 9.96 2.22
N GLN A 23 -4.17 9.52 3.48
CA GLN A 23 -3.81 10.32 4.65
C GLN A 23 -2.31 10.66 4.70
N GLU A 24 -1.44 9.69 4.39
CA GLU A 24 0.02 9.89 4.36
C GLU A 24 0.44 10.86 3.25
N THR A 25 -0.27 10.91 2.12
CA THR A 25 0.15 11.66 0.92
C THR A 25 -0.62 12.96 0.68
N GLN A 26 -1.72 13.22 1.39
CA GLN A 26 -2.64 14.34 1.13
C GLN A 26 -1.98 15.72 1.17
N ASN A 27 -0.95 15.90 2.00
CA ASN A 27 -0.26 17.19 2.18
C ASN A 27 1.16 17.19 1.59
N MET A 28 1.51 16.18 0.78
CA MET A 28 2.82 16.08 0.16
C MET A 28 2.88 16.88 -1.14
N THR A 29 4.01 17.54 -1.38
CA THR A 29 4.32 18.10 -2.69
C THR A 29 4.61 16.98 -3.69
N PHE A 30 4.62 17.29 -4.98
CA PHE A 30 4.97 16.33 -6.04
C PHE A 30 6.30 15.62 -5.78
N GLU A 31 7.33 16.35 -5.33
CA GLU A 31 8.65 15.79 -5.03
C GLU A 31 8.62 14.82 -3.85
N GLN A 32 7.88 15.17 -2.80
CA GLN A 32 7.70 14.34 -1.62
C GLN A 32 6.91 13.07 -1.95
N LEU A 33 5.86 13.19 -2.77
CA LEU A 33 5.09 12.04 -3.24
C LEU A 33 5.94 11.12 -4.12
N LYS A 34 6.74 11.67 -5.02
CA LYS A 34 7.68 10.91 -5.86
C LYS A 34 8.69 10.15 -5.01
N ALA A 35 9.27 10.80 -3.99
CA ALA A 35 10.17 10.17 -3.05
C ALA A 35 9.48 9.07 -2.22
N TYR A 36 8.25 9.29 -1.78
CA TYR A 36 7.43 8.30 -1.06
C TYR A 36 7.21 7.04 -1.91
N ILE A 37 6.81 7.19 -3.17
CA ILE A 37 6.60 6.08 -4.10
C ILE A 37 7.92 5.33 -4.34
N ASN A 38 9.00 6.05 -4.65
CA ASN A 38 10.32 5.45 -4.85
C ASN A 38 10.78 4.64 -3.62
N LYS A 39 10.62 5.18 -2.41
CA LYS A 39 10.96 4.48 -1.16
C LYS A 39 10.14 3.20 -0.94
N LYS A 40 8.86 3.20 -1.33
CA LYS A 40 7.98 2.03 -1.21
C LYS A 40 8.30 0.98 -2.27
N LEU A 41 8.70 1.40 -3.48
CA LEU A 41 9.15 0.52 -4.55
C LEU A 41 10.51 -0.11 -4.25
N THR A 42 11.49 0.64 -3.74
CA THR A 42 12.83 0.11 -3.42
C THR A 42 12.84 -0.82 -2.21
N LYS A 43 11.90 -0.65 -1.28
CA LYS A 43 11.72 -1.55 -0.13
C LYS A 43 11.18 -2.93 -0.55
N ASN A 44 10.52 -3.01 -1.70
CA ASN A 44 10.02 -4.26 -2.24
C ASN A 44 11.02 -4.83 -3.23
N THR A 45 11.54 -6.03 -2.96
CA THR A 45 12.42 -6.77 -3.88
C THR A 45 11.70 -7.36 -5.08
N THR A 46 10.40 -7.10 -5.23
CA THR A 46 9.61 -7.51 -6.39
C THR A 46 10.06 -6.74 -7.63
N LYS A 47 10.42 -7.49 -8.68
CA LYS A 47 10.76 -6.93 -9.99
C LYS A 47 9.65 -5.98 -10.45
N LEU A 48 10.03 -4.76 -10.82
CA LEU A 48 9.07 -3.84 -11.42
C LEU A 48 8.64 -4.40 -12.78
N VAL A 49 7.34 -4.37 -13.05
CA VAL A 49 6.79 -4.86 -14.32
C VAL A 49 7.40 -4.04 -15.46
N GLY A 50 8.02 -4.70 -16.43
CA GLY A 50 8.65 -4.06 -17.58
C GLY A 50 10.12 -3.67 -17.41
N GLN A 51 10.77 -3.95 -16.27
CA GLN A 51 12.23 -3.92 -16.20
C GLN A 51 12.80 -5.18 -16.88
N LYS A 52 13.50 -4.97 -17.99
CA LYS A 52 14.16 -6.00 -18.80
C LYS A 52 15.65 -6.02 -18.51
#